data_AF-V4RDF7-F1
#
_entry.id   AF-V4RDF7-F1
#
_cell.length_a   1.000
_cell.length_b   1.000
_cell.length_c   1.000
_cell.angle_alpha   90.00
_cell.angle_beta   90.00
_cell.angle_gamma   90.00
#
_symmetry.space_group_name_H-M   'P 1'
#
loop_
_entity.id
_entity.type
_entity.pdbx_description
1 polymer ?
#
loop_
_entity_poly.entity_id
_entity_poly.type
_entity_poly.pdbx_seq_one_letter_code
_entity_poly.pdbx_strand_id
1 'polypeptide(L)'
;MMPLQNKLLTSELSAPSGKAVRDFTPLLAQILVVLFIIGFQTRVSLYSGNTVILPMYISVLSGLSMLFLCRKKIGSRTLKAMGAIFALLIAELFINMAMGGDVLNLTKGVVQLSISIAASIGFALTLHLIPKDKAQRLFFTFWCMFIVLGAIELIPAVRSIYQFITDLIYAGTPRGIYASINRDIEIYGHYRPKVFSSEPSFLAATLSVLSILTLFTASKDKRSRPYLEYCIMAAVSFALVPSVSDFFYIAAASICYFWPQKALTRITVSLAISTLAIAIPIAQLNMPANLFEQHQKSGSFFGRITAGPIAGAQALVRRPIAGYGVGDSEATYPLMADVWANNGGYTRFPWYMGLRASDLMSNGFWWQWIFMGAIGGALFTGLIGLLLRSINVKNVVPIILGTWIIWYAGAAFVDIVSWSVFGILAFPSINSLTKRNPTGRRRRRYEFSPQSSRRVE
;
A
#
# COMPACT_ATOMS: atom_id res chain seq x y z
N MET A 1 75.00 12.04 8.48
CA MET A 1 73.93 11.09 8.82
C MET A 1 72.65 11.87 9.06
N MET A 2 71.77 11.95 8.05
CA MET A 2 70.45 12.60 8.13
C MET A 2 69.38 11.54 8.41
N PRO A 3 68.44 11.76 9.35
CA PRO A 3 67.25 10.93 9.46
C PRO A 3 66.19 11.46 8.49
N LEU A 4 66.11 10.82 7.34
CA LEU A 4 64.93 10.80 6.47
C LEU A 4 64.02 9.66 6.92
N GLN A 5 62.70 9.84 6.74
CA GLN A 5 61.62 8.86 6.88
C GLN A 5 60.93 8.74 8.24
N ASN A 6 59.94 9.61 8.47
CA ASN A 6 58.69 9.21 9.15
C ASN A 6 57.54 10.22 8.93
N LYS A 7 57.34 10.69 7.70
CA LYS A 7 56.36 11.77 7.41
C LYS A 7 55.31 11.47 6.35
N LEU A 8 55.12 10.20 5.94
CA LEU A 8 54.32 9.88 4.74
C LEU A 8 53.19 8.85 4.89
N LEU A 9 52.72 8.50 6.09
CA LEU A 9 51.61 7.54 6.23
C LEU A 9 50.46 7.96 7.15
N THR A 10 50.35 9.25 7.47
CA THR A 10 49.09 9.84 7.95
C THR A 10 48.48 10.69 6.83
N SER A 11 48.27 10.09 5.65
CA SER A 11 47.37 10.68 4.66
C SER A 11 45.97 10.62 5.26
N GLU A 12 45.50 11.80 5.64
CA GLU A 12 44.18 12.10 6.14
C GLU A 12 43.10 11.34 5.35
N LEU A 13 42.62 10.22 5.90
CA LEU A 13 41.23 9.79 5.76
C LEU A 13 40.38 10.83 6.49
N SER A 14 40.37 12.04 5.93
CA SER A 14 39.50 13.12 6.35
C SER A 14 38.08 12.61 6.17
N ALA A 15 37.40 12.37 7.30
CA ALA A 15 36.02 11.93 7.31
C ALA A 15 35.23 12.84 6.37
N PRO A 16 34.44 12.29 5.44
CA PRO A 16 33.78 13.07 4.40
C PRO A 16 33.05 14.25 5.04
N SER A 17 33.36 15.45 4.56
CA SER A 17 32.81 16.69 5.09
C SER A 17 31.30 16.57 5.30
N GLY A 18 30.78 17.10 6.41
CA GLY A 18 29.36 16.93 6.80
C GLY A 18 28.33 17.42 5.77
N LYS A 19 28.74 18.10 4.69
CA LYS A 19 27.91 18.41 3.52
C LYS A 19 27.66 17.17 2.65
N ALA A 20 28.67 16.38 2.33
CA ALA A 20 28.53 15.18 1.49
C ALA A 20 27.57 14.14 2.10
N VAL A 21 27.62 13.96 3.42
CA VAL A 21 26.72 13.05 4.15
C VAL A 21 25.27 13.59 4.18
N ARG A 22 25.07 14.91 4.18
CA ARG A 22 23.74 15.54 4.15
C ARG A 22 23.06 15.35 2.79
N ASP A 23 23.81 15.34 1.69
CA ASP A 23 23.24 15.20 0.35
C ASP A 23 23.02 13.74 -0.08
N PHE A 24 23.73 12.78 0.53
CA PHE A 24 23.59 11.36 0.22
C PHE A 24 22.26 10.75 0.70
N THR A 25 21.76 11.15 1.87
CA THR A 25 20.58 10.54 2.49
C THR A 25 19.30 10.71 1.65
N PRO A 26 18.97 11.91 1.12
CA PRO A 26 17.80 12.10 0.26
C PRO A 26 17.90 11.39 -1.09
N LEU A 27 19.11 11.21 -1.63
CA LEU A 27 19.33 10.46 -2.86
C LEU A 27 19.09 8.96 -2.64
N LEU A 28 19.68 8.38 -1.59
CA LEU A 28 19.46 6.99 -1.23
C LEU A 28 17.96 6.72 -0.95
N ALA A 29 17.27 7.62 -0.25
CA ALA A 29 15.83 7.53 -0.04
C ALA A 29 15.04 7.48 -1.35
N GLN A 30 15.39 8.32 -2.35
CA GLN A 30 14.74 8.30 -3.66
C GLN A 30 14.99 6.99 -4.40
N ILE A 31 16.24 6.48 -4.39
CA ILE A 31 16.58 5.19 -5.02
C ILE A 31 15.76 4.06 -4.40
N LEU A 32 15.66 4.01 -3.07
CA LEU A 32 14.87 2.98 -2.38
C LEU A 32 13.38 3.10 -2.68
N VAL A 33 12.82 4.30 -2.79
CA VAL A 33 11.42 4.52 -3.19
C VAL A 33 11.19 4.07 -4.64
N VAL A 34 12.13 4.33 -5.54
CA VAL A 34 12.06 3.85 -6.94
C VAL A 34 12.05 2.32 -6.99
N LEU A 35 12.99 1.66 -6.31
CA LEU A 35 13.03 0.21 -6.22
C LEU A 35 11.72 -0.34 -5.63
N PHE A 36 11.19 0.34 -4.61
CA PHE A 36 9.92 -0.03 -4.00
C PHE A 36 8.76 0.03 -5.00
N ILE A 37 8.64 1.10 -5.81
CA ILE A 37 7.61 1.26 -6.84
C ILE A 37 7.75 0.17 -7.93
N ILE A 38 8.97 -0.11 -8.38
CA ILE A 38 9.24 -1.18 -9.35
C ILE A 38 8.81 -2.54 -8.78
N GLY A 39 9.16 -2.83 -7.53
CA GLY A 39 8.73 -4.04 -6.83
C GLY A 39 7.21 -4.11 -6.66
N PHE A 40 6.56 -2.97 -6.40
CA PHE A 40 5.12 -2.88 -6.20
C PHE A 40 4.36 -3.17 -7.51
N GLN A 41 4.88 -2.67 -8.63
CA GLN A 41 4.33 -2.91 -9.97
C GLN A 41 4.51 -4.35 -10.42
N THR A 42 5.73 -4.89 -10.29
CA THR A 42 6.06 -6.21 -10.81
C THR A 42 5.60 -7.33 -9.87
N ARG A 43 5.59 -7.10 -8.55
CA ARG A 43 5.21 -8.12 -7.55
C ARG A 43 5.99 -9.43 -7.67
N VAL A 44 7.20 -9.38 -8.22
CA VAL A 44 8.04 -10.56 -8.44
C VAL A 44 8.40 -11.17 -7.10
N SER A 45 8.15 -12.47 -6.98
CA SER A 45 8.40 -13.24 -5.77
C SER A 45 9.53 -14.23 -6.05
N LEU A 46 10.33 -14.54 -5.03
CA LEU A 46 11.35 -15.59 -5.12
C LEU A 46 10.72 -16.94 -4.79
N TYR A 47 11.02 -17.95 -5.59
CA TYR A 47 10.48 -19.31 -5.47
C TYR A 47 11.60 -20.34 -5.29
N SER A 48 11.27 -21.42 -4.58
CA SER A 48 12.01 -22.68 -4.58
C SER A 48 11.00 -23.79 -4.92
N GLY A 49 11.12 -24.34 -6.13
CA GLY A 49 10.07 -25.19 -6.70
C GLY A 49 8.72 -24.48 -6.72
N ASN A 50 7.69 -25.11 -6.15
CA ASN A 50 6.32 -24.57 -6.07
C ASN A 50 6.07 -23.67 -4.85
N THR A 51 7.09 -23.44 -4.02
CA THR A 51 6.95 -22.69 -2.77
C THR A 51 7.52 -21.28 -2.91
N VAL A 52 6.75 -20.27 -2.52
CA VAL A 52 7.24 -18.89 -2.39
C VAL A 52 8.19 -18.81 -1.20
N ILE A 53 9.44 -18.41 -1.42
CA ILE A 53 10.42 -18.14 -0.36
C ILE A 53 10.22 -16.73 0.19
N LEU A 54 10.20 -15.74 -0.72
CA LEU A 54 10.10 -14.34 -0.38
C LEU A 54 9.15 -13.64 -1.35
N PRO A 55 7.91 -13.36 -0.93
CA PRO A 55 6.94 -12.68 -1.79
C PRO A 55 7.37 -11.24 -2.06
N MET A 56 7.23 -10.79 -3.31
CA MET A 56 7.46 -9.39 -3.70
C MET A 56 8.80 -8.85 -3.22
N TYR A 57 9.88 -9.63 -3.43
CA TYR A 57 11.15 -9.46 -2.73
C TYR A 57 11.76 -8.06 -2.91
N ILE A 58 11.61 -7.45 -4.09
CA ILE A 58 12.12 -6.10 -4.37
C ILE A 58 11.46 -5.08 -3.43
N SER A 59 10.13 -5.13 -3.27
CA SER A 59 9.39 -4.25 -2.34
C SER A 59 9.72 -4.54 -0.89
N VAL A 60 9.88 -5.82 -0.52
CA VAL A 60 10.25 -6.19 0.85
C VAL A 60 11.64 -5.66 1.20
N LEU A 61 12.65 -5.95 0.39
CA LEU A 61 14.03 -5.56 0.65
C LEU A 61 14.21 -4.04 0.64
N SER A 62 13.59 -3.34 -0.32
CA SER A 62 13.61 -1.87 -0.33
C SER A 62 12.88 -1.29 0.88
N GLY A 63 11.71 -1.82 1.25
CA GLY A 63 10.94 -1.40 2.43
C GLY A 63 11.69 -1.58 3.76
N LEU A 64 12.35 -2.71 3.96
CA LEU A 64 13.19 -2.96 5.13
C LEU A 64 14.45 -2.07 5.14
N SER A 65 15.05 -1.84 3.96
CA SER A 65 16.18 -0.90 3.83
C SER A 65 15.78 0.53 4.16
N MET A 66 14.56 0.94 3.79
CA MET A 66 13.95 2.22 4.16
C MET A 66 13.71 2.34 5.66
N LEU A 67 13.24 1.26 6.31
CA LEU A 67 13.11 1.21 7.76
C LEU A 67 14.47 1.37 8.44
N PHE A 68 15.50 0.67 7.95
CA PHE A 68 16.86 0.76 8.46
C PHE A 68 17.46 2.17 8.27
N LEU A 69 17.23 2.80 7.11
CA LEU A 69 17.62 4.18 6.85
C LEU A 69 16.97 5.15 7.86
N CYS A 70 15.72 4.89 8.22
CA CYS A 70 14.96 5.67 9.18
C CYS A 70 15.16 5.23 10.66
N ARG A 71 16.06 4.29 10.97
CA ARG A 71 16.17 3.68 12.32
C ARG A 71 16.32 4.70 13.46
N LYS A 72 17.05 5.80 13.23
CA LYS A 72 17.25 6.87 14.23
C LYS A 72 15.98 7.67 14.52
N LYS A 73 14.99 7.65 13.62
CA LYS A 73 13.68 8.29 13.80
C LYS A 73 12.67 7.38 14.51
N ILE A 74 12.96 6.08 14.60
CA ILE A 74 12.09 5.11 15.27
C ILE A 74 12.30 5.29 16.78
N GLY A 75 11.33 5.94 17.43
CA GLY A 75 11.37 6.14 18.87
C GLY A 75 11.04 4.86 19.63
N SER A 76 11.35 4.84 20.94
CA SER A 76 11.01 3.72 21.82
C SER A 76 9.52 3.40 21.86
N ARG A 77 8.64 4.40 21.68
CA ARG A 77 7.19 4.20 21.56
C ARG A 77 6.82 3.37 20.33
N THR A 78 7.47 3.63 19.19
CA THR A 78 7.24 2.88 17.95
C THR A 78 7.74 1.45 18.07
N LEU A 79 8.94 1.26 18.64
CA LEU A 79 9.47 -0.08 18.91
C LEU A 79 8.56 -0.88 19.86
N LYS A 80 8.03 -0.26 20.93
CA LYS A 80 7.07 -0.90 21.84
C LYS A 80 5.77 -1.28 21.14
N ALA A 81 5.24 -0.41 20.28
CA ALA A 81 4.02 -0.70 19.52
C ALA A 81 4.23 -1.83 18.51
N MET A 82 5.35 -1.83 17.77
CA MET A 82 5.71 -2.94 16.88
C MET A 82 5.92 -4.24 17.66
N GLY A 83 6.63 -4.17 18.80
CA GLY A 83 6.84 -5.32 19.68
C GLY A 83 5.54 -5.90 20.22
N ALA A 84 4.56 -5.06 20.58
CA ALA A 84 3.24 -5.51 21.01
C ALA A 84 2.48 -6.21 19.88
N ILE A 85 2.56 -5.69 18.65
CA ILE A 85 1.96 -6.34 17.47
C ILE A 85 2.63 -7.70 17.23
N PHE A 86 3.96 -7.76 17.23
CA PHE A 86 4.68 -9.01 17.00
C PHE A 86 4.45 -10.03 18.12
N ALA A 87 4.36 -9.59 19.37
CA ALA A 87 3.98 -10.46 20.48
C ALA A 87 2.57 -11.02 20.32
N LEU A 88 1.61 -10.22 19.84
CA LEU A 88 0.27 -10.69 19.51
C LEU A 88 0.30 -11.73 18.38
N LEU A 89 1.05 -11.49 17.30
CA LEU A 89 1.16 -12.44 16.19
C LEU A 89 1.83 -13.75 16.62
N ILE A 90 2.84 -13.69 17.49
CA ILE A 90 3.48 -14.88 18.06
C ILE A 90 2.52 -15.63 19.00
N ALA A 91 1.74 -14.93 19.81
CA ALA A 91 0.73 -15.56 20.65
C ALA A 91 -0.35 -16.26 19.79
N GLU A 92 -0.79 -15.60 18.72
CA GLU A 92 -1.78 -16.14 17.77
C GLU A 92 -1.25 -17.38 17.03
N LEU A 93 0.03 -17.37 16.65
CA LEU A 93 0.74 -18.52 16.12
C LEU A 93 0.66 -19.72 17.07
N PHE A 94 1.05 -19.56 18.33
CA PHE A 94 1.05 -20.66 19.31
C PHE A 94 -0.36 -21.16 19.63
N ILE A 95 -1.34 -20.27 19.72
CA ILE A 95 -2.74 -20.65 19.93
C ILE A 95 -3.23 -21.51 18.75
N ASN A 96 -3.00 -21.08 17.52
CA ASN A 96 -3.48 -21.83 16.35
C ASN A 96 -2.70 -23.13 16.12
N MET A 97 -1.41 -23.18 16.44
CA MET A 97 -0.65 -24.45 16.48
C MET A 97 -1.26 -25.44 17.48
N ALA A 98 -1.63 -24.98 18.68
CA ALA A 98 -2.27 -25.83 19.68
C ALA A 98 -3.68 -26.31 19.24
N MET A 99 -4.32 -25.58 18.32
CA MET A 99 -5.60 -25.96 17.71
C MET A 99 -5.44 -26.81 16.42
N GLY A 100 -4.24 -27.30 16.13
CA GLY A 100 -3.96 -28.18 15.00
C GLY A 100 -3.76 -27.48 13.64
N GLY A 101 -3.46 -26.17 13.64
CA GLY A 101 -3.12 -25.45 12.41
C GLY A 101 -1.75 -25.84 11.85
N ASP A 102 -1.54 -25.60 10.55
CA ASP A 102 -0.27 -25.95 9.89
C ASP A 102 0.84 -24.99 10.32
N VAL A 103 1.78 -25.54 11.11
CA VAL A 103 2.96 -24.84 11.64
C VAL A 103 3.71 -24.07 10.56
N LEU A 104 3.88 -24.64 9.36
CA LEU A 104 4.68 -24.03 8.31
C LEU A 104 3.97 -22.82 7.71
N ASN A 105 2.69 -22.97 7.33
CA ASN A 105 1.90 -21.88 6.77
C ASN A 105 1.65 -20.76 7.78
N LEU A 106 1.37 -21.10 9.04
CA LEU A 106 1.22 -20.13 10.13
C LEU A 106 2.50 -19.31 10.35
N THR A 107 3.65 -20.00 10.43
CA THR A 107 4.94 -19.33 10.63
C THR A 107 5.26 -18.39 9.47
N LYS A 108 5.05 -18.84 8.22
CA LYS A 108 5.22 -18.01 7.03
C LYS A 108 4.31 -16.78 7.06
N GLY A 109 3.02 -16.96 7.38
CA GLY A 109 2.04 -15.88 7.46
C GLY A 109 2.41 -14.82 8.50
N VAL A 110 2.80 -15.24 9.71
CA VAL A 110 3.22 -14.33 10.79
C VAL A 110 4.50 -13.58 10.44
N VAL A 111 5.50 -14.25 9.89
CA VAL A 111 6.75 -13.62 9.45
C VAL A 111 6.47 -12.62 8.33
N GLN A 112 5.67 -13.02 7.32
CA GLN A 112 5.34 -12.18 6.19
C GLN A 112 4.55 -10.93 6.59
N LEU A 113 3.55 -11.08 7.47
CA LEU A 113 2.78 -9.97 8.00
C LEU A 113 3.65 -9.01 8.81
N SER A 114 4.53 -9.55 9.66
CA SER A 114 5.46 -8.75 10.47
C SER A 114 6.41 -7.92 9.61
N ILE A 115 6.97 -8.54 8.57
CA ILE A 115 7.82 -7.86 7.57
C ILE A 115 7.02 -6.80 6.83
N SER A 116 5.79 -7.10 6.40
CA SER A 116 4.94 -6.19 5.64
C SER A 116 4.60 -4.92 6.41
N ILE A 117 4.24 -5.07 7.70
CA ILE A 117 4.00 -3.94 8.62
C ILE A 117 5.28 -3.13 8.79
N ALA A 118 6.41 -3.78 9.08
CA ALA A 118 7.68 -3.10 9.32
C ALA A 118 8.16 -2.31 8.09
N ALA A 119 8.13 -2.92 6.91
CA ALA A 119 8.50 -2.31 5.65
C ALA A 119 7.56 -1.15 5.26
N SER A 120 6.25 -1.26 5.53
CA SER A 120 5.29 -0.18 5.32
C SER A 120 5.59 1.06 6.19
N ILE A 121 5.96 0.85 7.46
CA ILE A 121 6.42 1.94 8.34
C ILE A 121 7.71 2.56 7.79
N GLY A 122 8.66 1.73 7.32
CA GLY A 122 9.89 2.18 6.68
C GLY A 122 9.62 3.07 5.48
N PHE A 123 8.71 2.66 4.60
CA PHE A 123 8.26 3.42 3.44
C PHE A 123 7.68 4.78 3.87
N ALA A 124 6.69 4.79 4.76
CA ALA A 124 6.03 6.02 5.22
C ALA A 124 7.01 7.04 5.83
N LEU A 125 7.96 6.58 6.65
CA LEU A 125 8.98 7.43 7.28
C LEU A 125 10.00 7.96 6.25
N THR A 126 10.35 7.17 5.24
CA THR A 126 11.31 7.53 4.21
C THR A 126 10.78 8.62 3.28
N LEU A 127 9.47 8.66 3.03
CA LEU A 127 8.85 9.75 2.26
C LEU A 127 9.09 11.14 2.88
N HIS A 128 9.30 11.24 4.19
CA HIS A 128 9.69 12.49 4.86
C HIS A 128 11.17 12.86 4.73
N LEU A 129 12.03 11.99 4.18
CA LEU A 129 13.42 12.31 3.85
C LEU A 129 13.54 12.99 2.49
N ILE A 130 12.53 12.84 1.63
CA ILE A 130 12.52 13.40 0.28
C ILE A 130 11.82 14.77 0.32
N PRO A 131 12.42 15.85 -0.20
CA PRO A 131 11.74 17.13 -0.35
C PRO A 131 10.43 16.96 -1.13
N LYS A 132 9.35 17.60 -0.68
CA LYS A 132 8.00 17.41 -1.25
C LYS A 132 7.95 17.62 -2.77
N ASP A 133 8.60 18.66 -3.27
CA ASP A 133 8.63 18.94 -4.71
C ASP A 133 9.35 17.85 -5.50
N LYS A 134 10.42 17.26 -4.94
CA LYS A 134 11.14 16.14 -5.56
C LYS A 134 10.29 14.87 -5.53
N ALA A 135 9.61 14.60 -4.42
CA ALA A 135 8.71 13.46 -4.29
C ALA A 135 7.52 13.57 -5.26
N GLN A 136 6.88 14.73 -5.35
CA GLN A 136 5.78 14.97 -6.29
C GLN A 136 6.23 14.75 -7.75
N ARG A 137 7.36 15.34 -8.14
CA ARG A 137 7.93 15.12 -9.49
C ARG A 137 8.23 13.65 -9.73
N LEU A 138 8.85 12.97 -8.76
CA LEU A 138 9.14 11.53 -8.87
C LEU A 138 7.87 10.73 -9.15
N PHE A 139 6.83 10.88 -8.32
CA PHE A 139 5.59 10.12 -8.47
C PHE A 139 4.86 10.44 -9.77
N PHE A 140 4.79 11.72 -10.14
CA PHE A 140 4.19 12.14 -11.40
C PHE A 140 4.96 11.61 -12.61
N THR A 141 6.30 11.65 -12.59
CA THR A 141 7.15 11.10 -13.65
C THR A 141 6.93 9.59 -13.80
N PHE A 142 6.91 8.83 -12.71
CA PHE A 142 6.63 7.39 -12.76
C PHE A 142 5.21 7.11 -13.27
N TRP A 143 4.23 7.92 -12.87
CA TRP A 143 2.87 7.81 -13.37
C TRP A 143 2.82 8.02 -14.89
N CYS A 144 3.40 9.12 -15.40
CA CYS A 144 3.50 9.38 -16.84
C CYS A 144 4.23 8.25 -17.58
N MET A 145 5.34 7.75 -17.01
CA MET A 145 6.10 6.64 -17.59
C MET A 145 5.22 5.40 -17.75
N PHE A 146 4.48 4.99 -16.71
CA PHE A 146 3.60 3.83 -16.77
C PHE A 146 2.41 4.02 -17.72
N ILE A 147 1.85 5.24 -17.82
CA ILE A 147 0.82 5.56 -18.82
C ILE A 147 1.37 5.41 -20.23
N VAL A 148 2.55 5.97 -20.50
CA VAL A 148 3.19 5.90 -21.83
C VAL A 148 3.54 4.45 -22.19
N LEU A 149 4.16 3.71 -21.27
CA LEU A 149 4.47 2.29 -21.49
C LEU A 149 3.20 1.46 -21.72
N GLY A 150 2.13 1.71 -20.95
CA GLY A 150 0.86 1.01 -21.13
C GLY A 150 0.20 1.35 -22.47
N ALA A 151 0.23 2.61 -22.89
CA ALA A 151 -0.25 3.01 -24.21
C ALA A 151 0.56 2.40 -25.36
N ILE A 152 1.88 2.29 -25.20
CA ILE A 152 2.75 1.59 -26.17
C ILE A 152 2.40 0.10 -26.24
N GLU A 153 2.14 -0.56 -25.12
CA GLU A 153 1.77 -1.98 -25.08
C GLU A 153 0.43 -2.28 -25.79
N LEU A 154 -0.46 -1.28 -25.90
CA LEU A 154 -1.68 -1.42 -26.68
C LEU A 154 -1.41 -1.63 -28.18
N ILE A 155 -0.27 -1.14 -28.70
CA ILE A 155 0.14 -1.29 -30.09
C ILE A 155 0.45 -2.77 -30.37
N PRO A 156 -0.30 -3.45 -31.26
CA PRO A 156 -0.15 -4.89 -31.49
C PRO A 156 1.28 -5.33 -31.85
N ALA A 157 1.99 -4.52 -32.64
CA ALA A 157 3.37 -4.80 -33.07
C ALA A 157 4.39 -4.82 -31.91
N VAL A 158 4.15 -4.05 -30.84
CA VAL A 158 5.08 -3.95 -29.70
C VAL A 158 4.68 -4.91 -28.58
N ARG A 159 3.42 -5.35 -28.53
CA ARG A 159 2.89 -6.22 -27.49
C ARG A 159 3.68 -7.52 -27.30
N SER A 160 4.16 -8.12 -28.39
CA SER A 160 4.99 -9.34 -28.35
C SER A 160 6.29 -9.13 -27.55
N ILE A 161 6.89 -7.94 -27.63
CA ILE A 161 8.09 -7.58 -26.86
C ILE A 161 7.75 -7.47 -25.37
N TYR A 162 6.65 -6.83 -25.02
CA TYR A 162 6.18 -6.74 -23.62
C TYR A 162 5.87 -8.12 -23.06
N GLN A 163 5.22 -8.98 -23.84
CA GLN A 163 4.93 -10.35 -23.43
C GLN A 163 6.23 -11.13 -23.23
N PHE A 164 7.19 -11.07 -24.16
CA PHE A 164 8.49 -11.71 -24.02
C PHE A 164 9.25 -11.28 -22.76
N ILE A 165 9.30 -9.97 -22.49
CA ILE A 165 9.96 -9.44 -21.28
C ILE A 165 9.22 -9.93 -20.02
N THR A 166 7.90 -9.94 -20.05
CA THR A 166 7.07 -10.45 -18.94
C THR A 166 7.36 -11.94 -18.73
N ASP A 167 7.37 -12.74 -19.78
CA ASP A 167 7.70 -14.17 -19.75
C ASP A 167 9.09 -14.39 -19.13
N LEU A 168 10.08 -13.56 -19.47
CA LEU A 168 11.41 -13.62 -18.89
C LEU A 168 11.43 -13.27 -17.39
N ILE A 169 10.71 -12.23 -16.98
CA ILE A 169 10.61 -11.80 -15.57
C ILE A 169 9.96 -12.91 -14.72
N TYR A 170 8.95 -13.61 -15.26
CA TYR A 170 8.16 -14.60 -14.54
C TYR A 170 8.50 -16.06 -14.90
N ALA A 171 9.55 -16.32 -15.66
CA ALA A 171 9.92 -17.65 -16.16
C ALA A 171 10.10 -18.70 -15.03
N GLY A 172 10.53 -18.26 -13.86
CA GLY A 172 10.70 -19.11 -12.67
C GLY A 172 9.52 -19.12 -11.71
N THR A 173 8.37 -18.55 -12.09
CA THR A 173 7.22 -18.41 -11.20
C THR A 173 6.08 -19.38 -11.55
N PRO A 174 5.61 -20.22 -10.62
CA PRO A 174 4.48 -21.12 -10.83
C PRO A 174 3.14 -20.38 -10.88
N ARG A 175 3.08 -19.13 -10.40
CA ARG A 175 1.98 -18.20 -10.68
C ARG A 175 2.07 -17.83 -12.16
N GLY A 176 1.42 -18.62 -13.01
CA GLY A 176 1.37 -18.36 -14.45
C GLY A 176 1.01 -16.91 -14.79
N ILE A 177 1.44 -16.45 -15.95
CA ILE A 177 1.15 -15.09 -16.42
C ILE A 177 -0.33 -15.02 -16.83
N TYR A 178 -0.99 -13.91 -16.51
CA TYR A 178 -2.38 -13.71 -16.89
C TYR A 178 -2.56 -13.90 -18.40
N ALA A 179 -3.30 -14.96 -18.76
CA ALA A 179 -3.49 -15.40 -20.14
C ALA A 179 -4.88 -15.07 -20.71
N SER A 180 -5.80 -14.54 -19.90
CA SER A 180 -7.21 -14.37 -20.28
C SER A 180 -7.46 -13.06 -21.05
N ILE A 181 -6.77 -12.85 -22.17
CA ILE A 181 -6.99 -11.70 -23.06
C ILE A 181 -8.46 -11.62 -23.51
N ASN A 182 -9.06 -12.77 -23.82
CA ASN A 182 -10.48 -12.86 -24.22
C ASN A 182 -11.42 -12.29 -23.16
N ARG A 183 -11.14 -12.55 -21.87
CA ARG A 183 -11.92 -11.99 -20.76
C ARG A 183 -11.86 -10.47 -20.76
N ASP A 184 -10.69 -9.92 -21.04
CA ASP A 184 -10.52 -8.46 -21.03
C ASP A 184 -11.24 -7.81 -22.21
N ILE A 185 -11.21 -8.44 -23.39
CA ILE A 185 -11.96 -7.98 -24.56
C ILE A 185 -13.48 -8.11 -24.31
N GLU A 186 -13.94 -9.20 -23.71
CA GLU A 186 -15.36 -9.42 -23.41
C GLU A 186 -15.89 -8.42 -22.38
N ILE A 187 -15.14 -8.19 -21.30
CA ILE A 187 -15.57 -7.34 -20.19
C ILE A 187 -15.30 -5.87 -20.46
N TYR A 188 -14.19 -5.50 -21.12
CA TYR A 188 -13.79 -4.09 -21.27
C TYR A 188 -13.74 -3.63 -22.73
N GLY A 189 -14.07 -4.48 -23.69
CA GLY A 189 -14.01 -4.16 -25.12
C GLY A 189 -12.59 -4.01 -25.69
N HIS A 190 -11.54 -4.13 -24.86
CA HIS A 190 -10.15 -3.97 -25.29
C HIS A 190 -9.16 -4.74 -24.40
N TYR A 191 -7.94 -4.90 -24.92
CA TYR A 191 -6.81 -5.45 -24.17
C TYR A 191 -6.35 -4.47 -23.07
N ARG A 192 -6.19 -4.95 -21.84
CA ARG A 192 -5.64 -4.14 -20.74
C ARG A 192 -4.12 -4.34 -20.64
N PRO A 193 -3.32 -3.27 -20.68
CA PRO A 193 -1.87 -3.39 -20.60
C PRO A 193 -1.41 -3.81 -19.21
N LYS A 194 -0.25 -4.44 -19.14
CA LYS A 194 0.35 -4.98 -17.90
C LYS A 194 1.60 -4.23 -17.49
N VAL A 195 2.37 -3.69 -18.43
CA VAL A 195 3.67 -3.03 -18.24
C VAL A 195 4.56 -3.82 -17.27
N PHE A 196 5.06 -4.96 -17.76
CA PHE A 196 5.96 -5.89 -17.04
C PHE A 196 5.39 -6.53 -15.76
N SER A 197 4.12 -6.30 -15.44
CA SER A 197 3.43 -7.03 -14.39
C SER A 197 2.83 -8.34 -14.91
N SER A 198 2.54 -9.28 -13.99
CA SER A 198 1.86 -10.53 -14.37
C SER A 198 0.36 -10.35 -14.61
N GLU A 199 -0.25 -9.24 -14.15
CA GLU A 199 -1.68 -8.96 -14.23
C GLU A 199 -1.99 -7.47 -14.48
N PRO A 200 -2.98 -7.13 -15.34
CA PRO A 200 -3.36 -5.73 -15.58
C PRO A 200 -3.81 -4.99 -14.31
N SER A 201 -4.39 -5.73 -13.35
CA SER A 201 -4.85 -5.17 -12.07
C SER A 201 -3.71 -4.58 -11.23
N PHE A 202 -2.47 -5.03 -11.45
CA PHE A 202 -1.31 -4.51 -10.73
C PHE A 202 -0.89 -3.14 -11.28
N LEU A 203 -0.96 -2.96 -12.59
CA LEU A 203 -0.74 -1.66 -13.22
C LEU A 203 -1.78 -0.63 -12.76
N ALA A 204 -3.06 -1.01 -12.73
CA ALA A 204 -4.12 -0.13 -12.21
C ALA A 204 -3.87 0.28 -10.74
N ALA A 205 -3.51 -0.67 -9.87
CA ALA A 205 -3.16 -0.39 -8.47
C ALA A 205 -1.94 0.54 -8.34
N THR A 206 -0.88 0.33 -9.15
CA THR A 206 0.31 1.20 -9.16
C THR A 206 -0.04 2.62 -9.59
N LEU A 207 -0.80 2.78 -10.68
CA LEU A 207 -1.23 4.09 -11.15
C LEU A 207 -2.08 4.80 -10.09
N SER A 208 -3.05 4.12 -9.49
CA SER A 208 -3.88 4.62 -8.39
C SER A 208 -3.04 5.08 -7.18
N VAL A 209 -2.05 4.29 -6.77
CA VAL A 209 -1.12 4.65 -5.68
C VAL A 209 -0.29 5.88 -6.04
N LEU A 210 0.24 5.97 -7.26
CA LEU A 210 1.03 7.12 -7.70
C LEU A 210 0.19 8.39 -7.79
N SER A 211 -1.08 8.30 -8.20
CA SER A 211 -2.02 9.42 -8.16
C SER A 211 -2.24 9.91 -6.72
N ILE A 212 -2.45 9.01 -5.76
CA ILE A 212 -2.61 9.35 -4.33
C ILE A 212 -1.34 9.99 -3.76
N LEU A 213 -0.17 9.42 -4.05
CA LEU A 213 1.10 9.96 -3.60
C LEU A 213 1.37 11.34 -4.18
N THR A 214 1.01 11.57 -5.44
CA THR A 214 1.10 12.90 -6.10
C THR A 214 0.16 13.90 -5.41
N LEU A 215 -1.08 13.50 -5.10
CA LEU A 215 -2.04 14.32 -4.35
C LEU A 215 -1.50 14.73 -2.97
N PHE A 216 -0.92 13.79 -2.22
CA PHE A 216 -0.41 14.04 -0.86
C PHE A 216 0.92 14.79 -0.79
N THR A 217 1.70 14.77 -1.88
CA THR A 217 2.95 15.51 -1.99
C THR A 217 2.80 16.90 -2.60
N ALA A 218 1.66 17.20 -3.23
CA ALA A 218 1.40 18.48 -3.85
C ALA A 218 1.53 19.68 -2.88
N SER A 219 2.09 20.78 -3.39
CA SER A 219 2.21 22.03 -2.63
C SER A 219 0.84 22.64 -2.32
N LYS A 220 0.66 23.10 -1.07
CA LYS A 220 -0.59 23.69 -0.56
C LYS A 220 -0.87 25.10 -1.09
N ASP A 221 0.11 25.75 -1.72
CA ASP A 221 -0.01 27.13 -2.19
C ASP A 221 -0.97 27.26 -3.39
N LYS A 222 -1.32 26.14 -4.04
CA LYS A 222 -2.24 26.10 -5.18
C LYS A 222 -3.58 25.55 -4.72
N ARG A 223 -4.47 26.44 -4.26
CA ARG A 223 -5.69 26.12 -3.47
C ARG A 223 -6.68 25.12 -4.12
N SER A 224 -6.63 24.88 -5.43
CA SER A 224 -7.53 23.95 -6.15
C SER A 224 -6.87 22.97 -7.14
N ARG A 225 -5.59 23.17 -7.50
CA ARG A 225 -4.94 22.37 -8.56
C ARG A 225 -4.67 20.89 -8.21
N PRO A 226 -4.28 20.52 -6.97
CA PRO A 226 -3.93 19.14 -6.65
C PRO A 226 -5.06 18.13 -6.83
N TYR A 227 -6.29 18.53 -6.52
CA TYR A 227 -7.46 17.67 -6.69
C TYR A 227 -7.81 17.47 -8.16
N LEU A 228 -7.77 18.54 -8.96
CA LEU A 228 -8.01 18.44 -10.39
C LEU A 228 -6.95 17.55 -11.07
N GLU A 229 -5.68 17.74 -10.73
CA GLU A 229 -4.58 16.88 -11.19
C GLU A 229 -4.84 15.42 -10.81
N TYR A 230 -5.21 15.15 -9.56
CA TYR A 230 -5.56 13.80 -9.10
C TYR A 230 -6.73 13.19 -9.89
N CYS A 231 -7.82 13.93 -10.09
CA CYS A 231 -8.98 13.45 -10.85
C CYS A 231 -8.64 13.15 -12.31
N ILE A 232 -7.83 14.02 -12.95
CA ILE A 232 -7.34 13.77 -14.31
C ILE A 232 -6.47 12.53 -14.35
N MET A 233 -5.52 12.39 -13.41
CA MET A 233 -4.66 11.21 -13.34
C MET A 233 -5.47 9.93 -13.12
N ALA A 234 -6.44 9.94 -12.21
CA ALA A 234 -7.32 8.81 -11.95
C ALA A 234 -8.17 8.45 -13.18
N ALA A 235 -8.76 9.45 -13.86
CA ALA A 235 -9.55 9.24 -15.07
C ALA A 235 -8.71 8.66 -16.22
N VAL A 236 -7.50 9.21 -16.46
CA VAL A 236 -6.58 8.69 -17.48
C VAL A 236 -6.11 7.27 -17.15
N SER A 237 -5.82 7.00 -15.88
CA SER A 237 -5.41 5.66 -15.43
C SER A 237 -6.53 4.63 -15.65
N PHE A 238 -7.76 4.98 -15.28
CA PHE A 238 -8.93 4.13 -15.47
C PHE A 238 -9.26 3.92 -16.95
N ALA A 239 -9.12 4.96 -17.78
CA ALA A 239 -9.33 4.87 -19.22
C ALA A 239 -8.32 3.92 -19.89
N LEU A 240 -7.07 3.91 -19.42
CA LEU A 240 -6.03 3.01 -19.94
C LEU A 240 -6.16 1.58 -19.41
N VAL A 241 -6.43 1.42 -18.12
CA VAL A 241 -6.46 0.13 -17.43
C VAL A 241 -7.66 0.07 -16.50
N PRO A 242 -8.88 -0.16 -17.02
CA PRO A 242 -10.07 -0.15 -16.21
C PRO A 242 -10.03 -1.24 -15.14
N SER A 243 -10.18 -0.81 -13.88
CA SER A 243 -10.27 -1.70 -12.72
C SER A 243 -11.26 -1.18 -11.68
N VAL A 244 -12.11 -2.08 -11.17
CA VAL A 244 -13.03 -1.77 -10.08
C VAL A 244 -12.28 -1.38 -8.80
N SER A 245 -11.02 -1.80 -8.62
CA SER A 245 -10.22 -1.40 -7.46
C SER A 245 -9.97 0.10 -7.39
N ASP A 246 -9.93 0.80 -8.52
CA ASP A 246 -9.58 2.23 -8.57
C ASP A 246 -10.62 3.08 -7.82
N PHE A 247 -11.89 2.68 -7.83
CA PHE A 247 -12.94 3.34 -7.04
C PHE A 247 -12.67 3.27 -5.54
N PHE A 248 -12.12 2.15 -5.05
CA PHE A 248 -11.79 2.00 -3.64
C PHE A 248 -10.56 2.83 -3.27
N TYR A 249 -9.57 2.96 -4.16
CA TYR A 249 -8.46 3.89 -3.99
C TYR A 249 -8.95 5.34 -3.92
N ILE A 250 -9.88 5.74 -4.79
CA ILE A 250 -10.48 7.08 -4.79
C ILE A 250 -11.28 7.35 -3.53
N ALA A 251 -12.10 6.39 -3.08
CA ALA A 251 -12.85 6.50 -1.84
C ALA A 251 -11.93 6.64 -0.63
N ALA A 252 -10.88 5.82 -0.54
CA ALA A 252 -9.90 5.87 0.54
C ALA A 252 -9.09 7.18 0.55
N ALA A 253 -8.63 7.64 -0.62
CA ALA A 253 -7.93 8.92 -0.77
C ALA A 253 -8.83 10.08 -0.35
N SER A 254 -10.10 10.05 -0.77
CA SER A 254 -11.10 11.06 -0.42
C SER A 254 -11.29 11.13 1.09
N ILE A 255 -11.53 10.00 1.76
CA ILE A 255 -11.66 9.96 3.23
C ILE A 255 -10.39 10.50 3.90
N CYS A 256 -9.20 10.07 3.48
CA CYS A 256 -7.96 10.51 4.11
C CYS A 256 -7.66 12.01 3.89
N TYR A 257 -7.92 12.52 2.69
CA TYR A 257 -7.64 13.92 2.34
C TYR A 257 -8.62 14.89 2.99
N PHE A 258 -9.89 14.49 3.08
CA PHE A 258 -10.98 15.36 3.51
C PHE A 258 -11.38 15.20 4.99
N TRP A 259 -10.71 14.33 5.75
CA TRP A 259 -11.00 14.13 7.17
C TRP A 259 -10.21 15.07 8.09
N PRO A 260 -10.82 15.67 9.13
CA PRO A 260 -12.25 15.79 9.44
C PRO A 260 -12.77 17.16 8.96
N GLN A 261 -13.47 17.20 7.81
CA GLN A 261 -14.06 18.46 7.32
C GLN A 261 -15.59 18.45 7.39
N LYS A 262 -16.17 19.66 7.32
CA LYS A 262 -17.59 20.00 7.53
C LYS A 262 -18.52 19.30 6.52
N ALA A 263 -19.84 19.36 6.74
CA ALA A 263 -20.88 18.69 5.95
C ALA A 263 -20.74 18.85 4.42
N LEU A 264 -20.30 20.03 3.95
CA LEU A 264 -20.05 20.32 2.54
C LEU A 264 -19.04 19.34 1.91
N THR A 265 -18.06 18.90 2.70
CA THR A 265 -17.03 17.96 2.29
C THR A 265 -17.54 16.53 2.17
N ARG A 266 -18.50 16.13 3.02
CA ARG A 266 -19.22 14.86 2.85
C ARG A 266 -19.99 14.86 1.53
N ILE A 267 -20.66 15.99 1.22
CA ILE A 267 -21.36 16.19 -0.05
C ILE A 267 -20.38 16.12 -1.22
N THR A 268 -19.17 16.70 -1.13
CA THR A 268 -18.19 16.63 -2.23
C THR A 268 -17.62 15.22 -2.44
N VAL A 269 -17.38 14.46 -1.36
CA VAL A 269 -16.96 13.05 -1.48
C VAL A 269 -18.08 12.20 -2.09
N SER A 270 -19.32 12.39 -1.64
CA SER A 270 -20.49 11.75 -2.25
C SER A 270 -20.65 12.15 -3.71
N LEU A 271 -20.52 13.43 -4.04
CA LEU A 271 -20.61 13.95 -5.40
C LEU A 271 -19.46 13.45 -6.28
N ALA A 272 -18.24 13.29 -5.75
CA ALA A 272 -17.10 12.75 -6.49
C ALA A 272 -17.25 11.24 -6.75
N ILE A 273 -17.73 10.48 -5.76
CA ILE A 273 -18.09 9.06 -5.95
C ILE A 273 -19.25 8.93 -6.96
N SER A 274 -20.27 9.78 -6.86
CA SER A 274 -21.39 9.82 -7.81
C SER A 274 -20.97 10.30 -9.20
N THR A 275 -20.06 11.27 -9.31
CA THR A 275 -19.56 11.79 -10.58
C THR A 275 -18.62 10.79 -11.23
N LEU A 276 -17.85 10.01 -10.47
CA LEU A 276 -17.14 8.85 -11.03
C LEU A 276 -18.13 7.77 -11.49
N ALA A 277 -19.16 7.47 -10.70
CA ALA A 277 -20.23 6.54 -11.12
C ALA A 277 -20.96 7.01 -12.40
N ILE A 278 -21.07 8.32 -12.62
CA ILE A 278 -21.73 8.95 -13.79
C ILE A 278 -20.74 9.21 -14.96
N ALA A 279 -19.45 9.42 -14.70
CA ALA A 279 -18.43 9.64 -15.73
C ALA A 279 -18.06 8.34 -16.45
N ILE A 280 -18.24 7.18 -15.82
CA ILE A 280 -18.05 5.85 -16.44
C ILE A 280 -18.94 5.69 -17.69
N PRO A 281 -20.26 5.95 -17.65
CA PRO A 281 -21.07 5.88 -18.87
C PRO A 281 -20.80 7.00 -19.88
N ILE A 282 -20.30 8.18 -19.48
CA ILE A 282 -20.06 9.32 -20.39
C ILE A 282 -18.72 9.20 -21.11
N ALA A 283 -17.67 8.67 -20.47
CA ALA A 283 -16.35 8.48 -21.10
C ALA A 283 -16.30 7.27 -22.06
N GLN A 284 -17.37 6.47 -22.12
CA GLN A 284 -17.41 5.21 -22.84
C GLN A 284 -18.64 5.09 -23.75
N LEU A 285 -18.79 6.04 -24.68
CA LEU A 285 -19.83 6.07 -25.72
C LEU A 285 -19.85 4.84 -26.68
N ASN A 286 -19.08 3.78 -26.40
CA ASN A 286 -19.08 2.51 -27.17
C ASN A 286 -19.02 1.24 -26.29
N MET A 287 -19.13 1.32 -24.97
CA MET A 287 -19.22 0.11 -24.12
C MET A 287 -20.69 -0.31 -23.96
N PRO A 288 -21.02 -1.61 -23.94
CA PRO A 288 -22.37 -2.04 -23.61
C PRO A 288 -22.72 -1.51 -22.22
N ALA A 289 -23.95 -1.03 -22.03
CA ALA A 289 -24.49 -0.44 -20.80
C ALA A 289 -24.44 -1.37 -19.55
N ASN A 290 -23.78 -2.53 -19.65
CA ASN A 290 -23.78 -3.65 -18.73
C ASN A 290 -22.41 -3.93 -18.10
N LEU A 291 -21.42 -3.04 -18.15
CA LEU A 291 -20.08 -3.28 -17.57
C LEU A 291 -20.10 -3.73 -16.10
N PHE A 292 -20.94 -3.08 -15.30
CA PHE A 292 -21.14 -3.44 -13.90
C PHE A 292 -21.81 -4.81 -13.77
N GLU A 293 -22.80 -5.10 -14.62
CA GLU A 293 -23.48 -6.39 -14.68
C GLU A 293 -22.52 -7.52 -15.12
N GLN A 294 -21.68 -7.29 -16.12
CA GLN A 294 -20.65 -8.22 -16.58
C GLN A 294 -19.57 -8.46 -15.51
N HIS A 295 -19.17 -7.41 -14.77
CA HIS A 295 -18.27 -7.57 -13.63
C HIS A 295 -18.91 -8.39 -12.51
N GLN A 296 -20.18 -8.15 -12.18
CA GLN A 296 -20.92 -8.93 -11.19
C GLN A 296 -20.99 -10.41 -11.57
N LYS A 297 -21.01 -10.71 -12.87
CA LYS A 297 -20.94 -12.07 -13.42
C LYS A 297 -19.53 -12.66 -13.45
N SER A 298 -18.50 -12.00 -12.90
CA SER A 298 -17.14 -12.55 -12.86
C SER A 298 -16.84 -13.30 -11.54
N GLY A 299 -16.10 -14.41 -11.64
CA GLY A 299 -15.64 -15.15 -10.45
C GLY A 299 -14.75 -14.32 -9.52
N SER A 300 -14.01 -13.35 -10.07
CA SER A 300 -13.19 -12.41 -9.28
C SER A 300 -14.07 -11.50 -8.42
N PHE A 301 -15.17 -10.97 -8.97
CA PHE A 301 -16.12 -10.18 -8.19
C PHE A 301 -16.80 -11.03 -7.12
N PHE A 302 -17.25 -12.23 -7.47
CA PHE A 302 -17.84 -13.17 -6.52
C PHE A 302 -16.89 -13.46 -5.34
N GLY A 303 -15.63 -13.82 -5.61
CA GLY A 303 -14.64 -14.09 -4.58
C GLY A 303 -14.36 -12.89 -3.66
N ARG A 304 -14.42 -11.66 -4.17
CA ARG A 304 -14.10 -10.44 -3.40
C ARG A 304 -15.28 -9.88 -2.62
N ILE A 305 -16.46 -9.83 -3.26
CA ILE A 305 -17.62 -9.09 -2.75
C ILE A 305 -18.66 -10.01 -2.11
N THR A 306 -18.79 -11.24 -2.59
CA THR A 306 -19.81 -12.19 -2.11
C THR A 306 -19.22 -13.23 -1.16
N ALA A 307 -18.19 -13.96 -1.60
CA ALA A 307 -17.60 -15.04 -0.80
C ALA A 307 -16.96 -14.50 0.49
N GLY A 308 -16.29 -13.34 0.41
CA GLY A 308 -15.60 -12.70 1.53
C GLY A 308 -16.47 -12.49 2.77
N PRO A 309 -17.57 -11.72 2.67
CA PRO A 309 -18.48 -11.52 3.80
C PRO A 309 -19.08 -12.80 4.36
N ILE A 310 -19.45 -13.76 3.51
CA ILE A 310 -20.08 -15.01 3.94
C ILE A 310 -19.06 -15.86 4.70
N ALA A 311 -17.87 -16.07 4.12
CA ALA A 311 -16.80 -16.83 4.76
C ALA A 311 -16.33 -16.13 6.05
N GLY A 312 -16.19 -14.81 6.03
CA GLY A 312 -15.85 -14.01 7.20
C GLY A 312 -16.84 -14.18 8.34
N ALA A 313 -18.15 -14.05 8.06
CA ALA A 313 -19.20 -14.24 9.05
C ALA A 313 -19.17 -15.67 9.63
N GLN A 314 -19.04 -16.69 8.78
CA GLN A 314 -18.93 -18.09 9.23
C GLN A 314 -17.68 -18.32 10.08
N ALA A 315 -16.53 -17.74 9.70
CA ALA A 315 -15.30 -17.84 10.46
C ALA A 315 -15.42 -17.22 11.85
N LEU A 316 -16.04 -16.04 11.94
CA LEU A 316 -16.26 -15.34 13.20
C LEU A 316 -17.18 -16.11 14.15
N VAL A 317 -18.17 -16.83 13.61
CA VAL A 317 -19.04 -17.71 14.42
C VAL A 317 -18.28 -18.94 14.92
N ARG A 318 -17.48 -19.58 14.04
CA ARG A 318 -16.77 -20.82 14.37
C ARG A 318 -15.55 -20.61 15.28
N ARG A 319 -14.80 -19.52 15.09
CA ARG A 319 -13.56 -19.20 15.82
C ARG A 319 -13.47 -17.71 16.18
N PRO A 320 -14.31 -17.21 17.10
CA PRO A 320 -14.44 -15.77 17.39
C PRO A 320 -13.20 -15.14 18.06
N ILE A 321 -12.36 -15.93 18.73
CA ILE A 321 -11.27 -15.40 19.56
C ILE A 321 -9.99 -15.21 18.76
N ALA A 322 -9.44 -16.29 18.20
CA ALA A 322 -8.14 -16.33 17.54
C ALA A 322 -8.20 -16.71 16.05
N GLY A 323 -9.41 -16.85 15.49
CA GLY A 323 -9.63 -17.19 14.09
C GLY A 323 -8.97 -18.50 13.66
N TYR A 324 -8.55 -18.55 12.41
CA TYR A 324 -7.91 -19.73 11.79
C TYR A 324 -6.38 -19.67 11.77
N GLY A 325 -5.77 -18.57 12.25
CA GLY A 325 -4.33 -18.40 12.19
C GLY A 325 -3.87 -17.63 10.96
N VAL A 326 -2.99 -16.64 11.16
CA VAL A 326 -2.48 -15.81 10.05
C VAL A 326 -1.73 -16.65 9.03
N GLY A 327 -2.28 -16.72 7.81
CA GLY A 327 -1.66 -17.39 6.67
C GLY A 327 -1.95 -18.88 6.55
N ASP A 328 -2.77 -19.47 7.42
CA ASP A 328 -3.16 -20.88 7.33
C ASP A 328 -4.17 -21.12 6.18
N SER A 329 -3.63 -21.32 4.99
CA SER A 329 -4.45 -21.58 3.80
C SER A 329 -5.14 -22.93 3.84
N GLU A 330 -4.60 -23.91 4.58
CA GLU A 330 -5.18 -25.25 4.66
C GLU A 330 -6.39 -25.26 5.59
N ALA A 331 -6.27 -24.65 6.77
CA ALA A 331 -7.37 -24.55 7.72
C ALA A 331 -8.54 -23.69 7.18
N THR A 332 -8.24 -22.71 6.31
CA THR A 332 -9.25 -21.83 5.72
C THR A 332 -9.84 -22.34 4.41
N TYR A 333 -9.22 -23.33 3.75
CA TYR A 333 -9.70 -23.84 2.47
C TYR A 333 -11.10 -24.48 2.53
N PRO A 334 -11.42 -25.39 3.48
CA PRO A 334 -12.76 -25.99 3.56
C PRO A 334 -13.87 -24.94 3.70
N LEU A 335 -13.62 -23.90 4.51
CA LEU A 335 -14.55 -22.78 4.66
C LEU A 335 -14.82 -22.08 3.32
N MET A 336 -13.76 -21.80 2.55
CA MET A 336 -13.91 -21.14 1.24
C MET A 336 -14.59 -22.05 0.24
N ALA A 337 -14.20 -23.32 0.18
CA ALA A 337 -14.78 -24.30 -0.71
C ALA A 337 -16.28 -24.49 -0.45
N ASP A 338 -16.69 -24.56 0.83
CA ASP A 338 -18.09 -24.64 1.23
C ASP A 338 -18.89 -23.42 0.75
N VAL A 339 -18.34 -22.21 0.92
CA VAL A 339 -19.01 -20.98 0.47
C VAL A 339 -19.16 -20.97 -1.06
N TRP A 340 -18.13 -21.37 -1.79
CA TRP A 340 -18.17 -21.46 -3.25
C TRP A 340 -19.13 -22.53 -3.76
N ALA A 341 -19.19 -23.69 -3.11
CA ALA A 341 -20.12 -24.76 -3.46
C ALA A 341 -21.58 -24.36 -3.18
N ASN A 342 -21.88 -23.92 -1.95
CA ASN A 342 -23.25 -23.66 -1.50
C ASN A 342 -23.89 -22.41 -2.12
N ASN A 343 -23.11 -21.49 -2.68
CA ASN A 343 -23.62 -20.27 -3.33
C ASN A 343 -23.54 -20.32 -4.86
N GLY A 344 -23.34 -21.52 -5.43
CA GLY A 344 -23.28 -21.73 -6.89
C GLY A 344 -22.04 -21.12 -7.56
N GLY A 345 -21.00 -20.80 -6.79
CA GLY A 345 -19.74 -20.24 -7.29
C GLY A 345 -19.05 -21.21 -8.25
N TYR A 346 -18.89 -22.48 -7.87
CA TYR A 346 -18.27 -23.49 -8.73
C TYR A 346 -19.12 -23.85 -9.95
N THR A 347 -20.45 -23.79 -9.85
CA THR A 347 -21.34 -23.98 -11.00
C THR A 347 -21.17 -22.87 -12.03
N ARG A 348 -21.04 -21.61 -11.59
CA ARG A 348 -20.88 -20.45 -12.47
C ARG A 348 -19.44 -20.29 -12.98
N PHE A 349 -18.47 -20.67 -12.17
CA PHE A 349 -17.03 -20.46 -12.42
C PHE A 349 -16.25 -21.76 -12.18
N PRO A 350 -16.45 -22.79 -13.01
CA PRO A 350 -15.90 -24.12 -12.77
C PRO A 350 -14.36 -24.15 -12.72
N TRP A 351 -13.69 -23.20 -13.38
CA TRP A 351 -12.24 -23.07 -13.36
C TRP A 351 -11.65 -22.59 -12.02
N TYR A 352 -12.49 -22.22 -11.04
CA TYR A 352 -12.04 -21.96 -9.67
C TYR A 352 -11.98 -23.23 -8.80
N MET A 353 -12.52 -24.36 -9.27
CA MET A 353 -12.43 -25.62 -8.53
C MET A 353 -10.97 -26.06 -8.36
N GLY A 354 -10.59 -26.44 -7.15
CA GLY A 354 -9.23 -26.87 -6.81
C GLY A 354 -8.19 -25.75 -6.65
N LEU A 355 -8.59 -24.48 -6.78
CA LEU A 355 -7.70 -23.35 -6.45
C LEU A 355 -7.49 -23.22 -4.95
N ARG A 356 -6.41 -22.55 -4.53
CA ARG A 356 -6.11 -22.32 -3.10
C ARG A 356 -7.08 -21.33 -2.49
N ALA A 357 -7.21 -21.34 -1.15
CA ALA A 357 -8.08 -20.40 -0.42
C ALA A 357 -7.80 -18.93 -0.78
N SER A 358 -6.53 -18.55 -0.93
CA SER A 358 -6.11 -17.20 -1.32
C SER A 358 -6.51 -16.78 -2.74
N ASP A 359 -6.74 -17.77 -3.61
CA ASP A 359 -7.14 -17.57 -5.01
C ASP A 359 -8.68 -17.57 -5.13
N LEU A 360 -9.38 -18.27 -4.22
CA LEU A 360 -10.84 -18.24 -4.07
C LEU A 360 -11.36 -16.95 -3.42
N MET A 361 -10.55 -16.28 -2.61
CA MET A 361 -10.92 -15.04 -1.93
C MET A 361 -9.76 -14.04 -1.90
N SER A 362 -9.95 -12.89 -2.54
CA SER A 362 -8.98 -11.80 -2.58
C SER A 362 -9.50 -10.56 -1.86
N ASN A 363 -9.83 -10.70 -0.57
CA ASN A 363 -10.38 -9.61 0.24
C ASN A 363 -9.61 -9.50 1.57
N GLY A 364 -8.73 -8.51 1.67
CA GLY A 364 -7.83 -8.32 2.80
C GLY A 364 -8.56 -7.92 4.08
N PHE A 365 -9.71 -7.26 3.95
CA PHE A 365 -10.54 -6.88 5.09
C PHE A 365 -11.09 -8.13 5.77
N TRP A 366 -11.71 -9.03 5.01
CA TRP A 366 -12.23 -10.28 5.58
C TRP A 366 -11.13 -11.24 6.00
N TRP A 367 -10.00 -11.28 5.29
CA TRP A 367 -8.84 -12.07 5.71
C TRP A 367 -8.34 -11.72 7.12
N GLN A 368 -8.33 -10.43 7.50
CA GLN A 368 -7.97 -10.03 8.86
C GLN A 368 -8.85 -10.74 9.90
N TRP A 369 -10.17 -10.74 9.69
CA TRP A 369 -11.15 -11.30 10.62
C TRP A 369 -11.19 -12.83 10.60
N ILE A 370 -10.99 -13.44 9.43
CA ILE A 370 -10.90 -14.90 9.29
C ILE A 370 -9.65 -15.42 10.02
N PHE A 371 -8.51 -14.79 9.79
CA PHE A 371 -7.26 -15.23 10.41
C PHE A 371 -7.28 -15.00 11.92
N MET A 372 -7.67 -13.81 12.38
CA MET A 372 -7.48 -13.42 13.78
C MET A 372 -8.73 -13.53 14.66
N GLY A 373 -9.90 -13.84 14.10
CA GLY A 373 -11.17 -13.79 14.82
C GLY A 373 -11.62 -12.36 15.13
N ALA A 374 -12.77 -12.22 15.80
CA ALA A 374 -13.32 -10.92 16.19
C ALA A 374 -12.46 -10.26 17.27
N ILE A 375 -12.08 -11.01 18.31
CA ILE A 375 -11.31 -10.47 19.44
C ILE A 375 -9.88 -10.16 19.00
N GLY A 376 -9.19 -11.12 18.38
CA GLY A 376 -7.83 -10.93 17.88
C GLY A 376 -7.77 -9.84 16.80
N GLY A 377 -8.73 -9.79 15.87
CA GLY A 377 -8.81 -8.76 14.85
C GLY A 377 -9.05 -7.35 15.40
N ALA A 378 -9.90 -7.22 16.43
CA ALA A 378 -10.14 -5.94 17.11
C ALA A 378 -8.91 -5.48 17.90
N LEU A 379 -8.28 -6.39 18.64
CA LEU A 379 -7.03 -6.12 19.36
C LEU A 379 -5.91 -5.70 18.41
N PHE A 380 -5.73 -6.43 17.31
CA PHE A 380 -4.77 -6.09 16.26
C PHE A 380 -5.03 -4.69 15.67
N THR A 381 -6.29 -4.37 15.34
CA THR A 381 -6.67 -3.03 14.85
C THR A 381 -6.34 -1.94 15.88
N GLY A 382 -6.60 -2.20 17.17
CA GLY A 382 -6.23 -1.32 18.26
C GLY A 382 -4.72 -1.08 18.35
N LEU A 383 -3.91 -2.14 18.25
CA LEU A 383 -2.45 -2.06 18.24
C LEU A 383 -1.91 -1.32 17.00
N ILE A 384 -2.52 -1.50 15.83
CA ILE A 384 -2.22 -0.70 14.63
C ILE A 384 -2.53 0.77 14.87
N GLY A 385 -3.63 1.09 15.57
CA GLY A 385 -3.92 2.44 16.01
C GLY A 385 -2.85 3.03 16.94
N LEU A 386 -2.33 2.23 17.88
CA LEU A 386 -1.21 2.63 18.74
C LEU A 386 0.09 2.83 17.94
N LEU A 387 0.36 1.97 16.96
CA LEU A 387 1.50 2.11 16.06
C LEU A 387 1.43 3.43 15.29
N LEU A 388 0.28 3.77 14.70
CA LEU A 388 0.07 5.05 14.01
C LEU A 388 0.30 6.25 14.94
N ARG A 389 -0.24 6.21 16.17
CA ARG A 389 0.00 7.27 17.16
C ARG A 389 1.48 7.37 17.53
N SER A 390 2.19 6.25 17.61
CA SER A 390 3.61 6.21 17.97
C SER A 390 4.50 6.96 16.96
N ILE A 391 4.10 6.97 15.67
CA ILE A 391 4.75 7.72 14.59
C ILE A 391 4.13 9.11 14.38
N ASN A 392 3.34 9.61 15.34
CA ASN A 392 2.71 10.94 15.35
C ASN A 392 1.66 11.20 14.25
N VAL A 393 0.93 10.16 13.83
CA VAL A 393 -0.26 10.34 13.00
C VAL A 393 -1.39 10.97 13.83
N LYS A 394 -1.88 12.14 13.42
CA LYS A 394 -2.96 12.86 14.14
C LYS A 394 -4.30 12.12 14.09
N ASN A 395 -4.73 11.76 12.88
CA ASN A 395 -6.05 11.18 12.63
C ASN A 395 -5.88 9.71 12.24
N VAL A 396 -5.97 8.82 13.22
CA VAL A 396 -5.79 7.37 13.02
C VAL A 396 -6.95 6.74 12.26
N VAL A 397 -8.18 7.13 12.60
CA VAL A 397 -9.42 6.56 12.05
C VAL A 397 -9.48 6.60 10.52
N PRO A 398 -9.29 7.75 9.83
CA PRO A 398 -9.36 7.78 8.36
C PRO A 398 -8.31 6.89 7.69
N ILE A 399 -7.13 6.69 8.31
CA ILE A 399 -6.10 5.80 7.77
C ILE A 399 -6.53 4.34 7.84
N ILE A 400 -7.09 3.92 8.98
CA ILE A 400 -7.62 2.56 9.16
C ILE A 400 -8.77 2.32 8.19
N LEU A 401 -9.75 3.23 8.14
CA LEU A 401 -10.90 3.10 7.25
C LEU A 401 -10.49 3.10 5.77
N GLY A 402 -9.60 4.00 5.36
CA GLY A 402 -9.09 4.04 3.99
C GLY A 402 -8.35 2.75 3.60
N THR A 403 -7.57 2.19 4.54
CA THR A 403 -6.89 0.90 4.35
C THR A 403 -7.90 -0.23 4.19
N TRP A 404 -8.93 -0.30 5.05
CA TRP A 404 -9.99 -1.31 4.96
C TRP A 404 -10.77 -1.23 3.65
N ILE A 405 -11.08 -0.02 3.17
CA ILE A 405 -11.77 0.19 1.89
C ILE A 405 -10.95 -0.41 0.75
N ILE A 406 -9.64 -0.12 0.68
CA ILE A 406 -8.79 -0.69 -0.37
C ILE A 406 -8.64 -2.20 -0.19
N TRP A 407 -8.50 -2.68 1.04
CA TRP A 407 -8.39 -4.12 1.30
C TRP A 407 -9.65 -4.90 0.93
N TYR A 408 -10.82 -4.27 1.02
CA TYR A 408 -12.07 -4.84 0.56
C TYR A 408 -12.10 -5.08 -0.97
N ALA A 409 -11.35 -4.26 -1.72
CA ALA A 409 -11.37 -4.24 -3.19
C ALA A 409 -10.55 -5.34 -3.87
N GLY A 410 -9.55 -5.89 -3.17
CA GLY A 410 -8.52 -6.72 -3.79
C GLY A 410 -7.17 -6.53 -3.12
N ALA A 411 -6.94 -7.24 -2.02
CA ALA A 411 -5.68 -7.22 -1.30
C ALA A 411 -5.50 -8.52 -0.50
N ALA A 412 -4.27 -9.02 -0.40
CA ALA A 412 -3.95 -10.10 0.53
C ALA A 412 -3.49 -9.51 1.87
N PHE A 413 -4.10 -9.93 2.98
CA PHE A 413 -3.86 -9.32 4.29
C PHE A 413 -2.39 -9.39 4.75
N VAL A 414 -1.64 -10.41 4.34
CA VAL A 414 -0.23 -10.60 4.74
C VAL A 414 0.79 -9.95 3.80
N ASP A 415 0.33 -9.39 2.67
CA ASP A 415 1.19 -8.94 1.57
C ASP A 415 1.72 -7.51 1.77
N ILE A 416 2.99 -7.28 1.44
CA ILE A 416 3.62 -5.94 1.53
C ILE A 416 2.88 -4.90 0.68
N VAL A 417 2.39 -5.26 -0.51
CA VAL A 417 1.61 -4.35 -1.36
C VAL A 417 0.38 -3.82 -0.62
N SER A 418 -0.36 -4.70 0.04
CA SER A 418 -1.55 -4.34 0.82
C SER A 418 -1.21 -3.44 2.00
N TRP A 419 -0.12 -3.73 2.71
CA TRP A 419 0.34 -2.90 3.82
C TRP A 419 0.99 -1.60 3.38
N SER A 420 1.50 -1.51 2.16
CA SER A 420 2.12 -0.29 1.67
C SER A 420 1.10 0.80 1.44
N VAL A 421 -0.14 0.43 1.08
CA VAL A 421 -1.30 1.33 1.07
C VAL A 421 -1.49 2.00 2.43
N PHE A 422 -1.39 1.24 3.53
CA PHE A 422 -1.44 1.80 4.87
C PHE A 422 -0.34 2.85 5.10
N GLY A 423 0.89 2.58 4.65
CA GLY A 423 2.01 3.53 4.73
C GLY A 423 1.79 4.79 3.88
N ILE A 424 1.25 4.62 2.67
CA ILE A 424 0.90 5.70 1.73
C ILE A 424 -0.15 6.64 2.35
N LEU A 425 -1.21 6.07 2.92
CA LEU A 425 -2.28 6.83 3.56
C LEU A 425 -1.81 7.49 4.86
N ALA A 426 -0.94 6.83 5.63
CA ALA A 426 -0.42 7.36 6.90
C ALA A 426 0.54 8.55 6.71
N PHE A 427 1.41 8.49 5.70
CA PHE A 427 2.45 9.48 5.39
C PHE A 427 2.00 10.96 5.51
N PRO A 428 0.94 11.44 4.84
CA PRO A 428 0.54 12.85 4.92
C PRO A 428 0.15 13.31 6.33
N SER A 429 -0.26 12.38 7.19
CA SER A 429 -0.76 12.66 8.54
C SER A 429 0.31 12.59 9.63
N ILE A 430 1.52 12.14 9.30
CA ILE A 430 2.67 12.15 10.22
C ILE A 430 3.10 13.60 10.42
N ASN A 431 2.90 14.14 11.63
CA ASN A 431 3.46 15.44 11.96
C ASN A 431 4.98 15.33 11.91
N SER A 432 5.62 16.17 11.11
CA SER A 432 7.08 16.19 11.02
C SER A 432 7.66 16.34 12.43
N LEU A 433 8.46 15.37 12.86
CA LEU A 433 9.16 15.29 14.16
C LEU A 433 10.07 16.50 14.46
N THR A 434 10.16 17.45 13.54
CA THR A 434 11.01 18.65 13.49
C THR A 434 10.43 19.89 14.17
N LYS A 435 9.62 19.75 15.23
CA LYS A 435 9.28 20.88 16.13
C LYS A 435 9.71 20.67 17.58
N ARG A 436 10.82 19.95 17.82
CA ARG A 436 11.65 20.27 19.00
C ARG A 436 12.54 21.45 18.62
N ASN A 437 12.07 22.68 18.85
CA ASN A 437 12.95 23.85 18.88
C ASN A 437 14.08 23.55 19.89
N PRO A 438 15.35 23.44 19.47
CA PRO A 438 16.46 23.30 20.40
C PRO A 438 16.75 24.61 21.14
N THR A 439 16.14 25.71 20.70
CA THR A 439 16.33 27.03 21.27
C THR A 439 15.23 27.34 22.28
N GLY A 440 15.34 26.73 23.45
CA GLY A 440 14.84 27.29 24.70
C GLY A 440 15.53 28.61 25.08
N ARG A 441 15.78 29.51 24.11
CA ARG A 441 16.06 30.91 24.40
C ARG A 441 14.71 31.56 24.64
N ARG A 442 14.28 31.51 25.91
CA ARG A 442 13.41 32.52 26.52
C ARG A 442 13.93 33.89 26.06
N ARG A 443 13.31 34.49 25.04
CA ARG A 443 13.40 35.95 24.87
C ARG A 443 12.70 36.52 26.10
N ARG A 444 13.48 36.87 27.13
CA ARG A 444 13.04 37.85 28.13
C ARG A 444 12.68 39.09 27.34
N ARG A 445 11.39 39.37 27.25
CA ARG A 445 10.86 40.64 26.79
C ARG A 445 11.29 41.63 27.87
N TYR A 446 12.34 42.41 27.63
CA TYR A 446 12.58 43.63 28.39
C TYR A 446 11.48 44.59 27.95
N GLU A 447 10.44 44.71 28.76
CA GLU A 447 9.51 45.82 28.69
C GLU A 447 10.26 47.07 29.11
N PHE A 448 10.66 47.86 28.11
CA PHE A 448 11.05 49.24 28.31
C PHE A 448 9.77 50.00 28.67
N SER A 449 9.62 50.34 29.95
CA SER A 449 8.64 51.32 30.40
C SER A 449 9.23 52.72 30.15
N PRO A 450 8.62 53.57 29.31
CA PRO A 450 8.93 54.99 29.31
C PRO A 450 8.15 55.62 30.47
N GLN A 451 8.83 55.89 31.59
CA GLN A 451 8.26 56.76 32.59
C GLN A 451 8.24 58.20 32.07
N SER A 452 7.01 58.68 31.93
CA SER A 452 6.58 60.03 31.61
C SER A 452 7.20 61.08 32.51
N SER A 453 7.71 62.13 31.86
CA SER A 453 7.96 63.45 32.44
C SER A 453 6.68 64.03 33.06
N ARG A 454 6.72 64.31 34.37
CA ARG A 454 5.75 65.21 35.02
C ARG A 454 6.15 66.65 34.71
N ARG A 455 5.22 67.42 34.12
CA ARG A 455 5.24 68.88 34.16
C ARG A 455 4.79 69.33 35.55
N VAL A 456 5.51 70.31 36.07
CA VAL A 456 5.10 71.21 37.14
C VAL A 456 4.28 72.31 36.49
N GLU A 457 3.02 72.46 36.91
CA GLU A 457 2.33 73.72 37.24
C GLU A 457 0.99 73.39 37.89
#